data_AF-A0A8T5DZ69-F1
#
_entry.id   AF-A0A8T5DZ69-F1
#
_cell.length_a   1.000
_cell.length_b   1.000
_cell.length_c   1.000
_cell.angle_alpha   90.00
_cell.angle_beta   90.00
_cell.angle_gamma   90.00
#
_symmetry.space_group_name_H-M   'P 1'
#
loop_
_entity.id
_entity.type
_entity.pdbx_description
1 polymer ?
#
loop_
_entity_poly.entity_id
_entity_poly.type
_entity_poly.pdbx_seq_one_letter_code
_entity_poly.pdbx_strand_id
1 'polypeptide(L)' 'MVKVQKLPNGQLVITIPKKIAEYEGIKKGTDIKFKKNKGGILLKCD' A
#
# COMPACT_ATOMS: atom_id res chain seq x y z
N MET A 1 6.42 -4.08 10.47
CA MET A 1 6.39 -5.33 9.67
C MET A 1 5.03 -5.43 9.02
N VAL A 2 4.97 -5.55 7.68
CA VAL A 2 3.72 -5.69 6.92
C VAL A 2 3.69 -7.05 6.24
N LYS A 3 2.49 -7.62 6.06
CA LYS A 3 2.32 -8.95 5.45
C LYS A 3 1.90 -8.79 4.00
N VAL A 4 2.57 -9.54 3.12
CA VAL A 4 2.12 -9.76 1.74
C VAL A 4 1.14 -10.92 1.75
N GLN A 5 -0.02 -10.74 1.14
CA GLN A 5 -1.03 -11.78 0.97
C GLN A 5 -1.34 -11.94 -0.52
N LYS A 6 -1.80 -13.13 -0.92
CA LYS A 6 -2.20 -13.44 -2.30
C LYS A 6 -3.70 -13.71 -2.32
N LEU A 7 -4.44 -12.97 -3.12
CA LEU A 7 -5.86 -13.17 -3.35
C LEU A 7 -6.09 -14.35 -4.32
N PRO A 8 -7.30 -14.95 -4.35
CA PRO A 8 -7.61 -16.07 -5.24
C PRO A 8 -7.42 -15.76 -6.73
N ASN A 9 -7.60 -14.51 -7.14
CA ASN A 9 -7.35 -14.03 -8.51
C ASN A 9 -5.86 -13.88 -8.85
N GLY A 10 -4.95 -14.23 -7.94
CA GLY A 10 -3.51 -14.12 -8.11
C GLY A 10 -2.92 -12.77 -7.71
N GLN A 11 -3.74 -11.77 -7.39
CA GLN A 11 -3.28 -10.44 -7.01
C GLN A 11 -2.58 -10.46 -5.65
N LEU A 12 -1.41 -9.82 -5.57
CA LEU A 12 -0.70 -9.59 -4.31
C LEU A 12 -1.18 -8.30 -3.66
N VAL A 13 -1.45 -8.37 -2.36
CA VAL A 13 -1.86 -7.23 -1.54
C VAL A 13 -0.96 -7.10 -0.33
N ILE A 14 -0.64 -5.85 0.03
CA ILE A 14 0.08 -5.51 1.25
C ILE A 14 -0.87 -4.85 2.24
N THR A 15 -0.80 -5.25 3.50
CA THR A 15 -1.59 -4.62 4.56
C THR A 15 -0.90 -3.35 5.04
N ILE A 16 -1.57 -2.21 4.94
CA ILE A 16 -1.12 -0.95 5.53
C ILE A 16 -1.69 -0.86 6.96
N PRO A 17 -0.86 -0.70 7.99
CA PRO A 17 -1.33 -0.50 9.36
C PRO A 17 -2.26 0.72 9.48
N LYS A 18 -3.35 0.59 10.25
CA LYS A 18 -4.39 1.62 10.40
C LYS A 18 -3.81 3.00 10.77
N LYS A 19 -2.89 3.06 11.74
CA LYS A 19 -2.25 4.32 12.16
C LYS A 19 -1.51 5.05 11.03
N ILE A 20 -0.87 4.30 10.13
CA ILE A 20 -0.16 4.87 8.97
C ILE A 20 -1.18 5.35 7.94
N ALA A 21 -2.21 4.54 7.66
CA ALA A 21 -3.26 4.93 6.74
C ALA A 21 -3.98 6.21 7.19
N GLU A 22 -4.26 6.36 8.49
CA GLU A 22 -4.88 7.57 9.05
C GLU A 22 -3.95 8.78 8.97
N TYR A 23 -2.67 8.61 9.29
CA TYR A 23 -1.67 9.67 9.20
C TYR A 23 -1.49 10.19 7.77
N GLU A 24 -1.46 9.27 6.79
CA GLU A 24 -1.32 9.58 5.36
C GLU A 24 -2.67 9.92 4.69
N GLY A 25 -3.79 9.90 5.42
CA GLY A 25 -5.12 10.18 4.87
C GLY A 25 -5.66 9.12 3.89
N ILE A 26 -5.07 7.92 3.87
CA ILE A 26 -5.46 6.80 2.99
C ILE A 26 -6.79 6.20 3.44
N LYS A 27 -7.78 6.23 2.55
CA LYS A 27 -9.11 5.65 2.78
C LYS A 27 -9.39 4.53 1.79
N LYS A 28 -10.42 3.73 2.07
CA LYS A 28 -10.91 2.72 1.12
C LYS A 28 -11.30 3.43 -0.19
N GLY A 29 -10.75 2.96 -1.31
CA GLY A 29 -10.99 3.54 -2.63
C GLY A 29 -10.05 4.68 -3.00
N THR A 30 -9.08 5.04 -2.16
CA THR A 30 -8.02 5.99 -2.53
C THR A 30 -7.09 5.35 -3.57
N ASP A 31 -6.96 6.00 -4.72
CA ASP A 31 -5.92 5.66 -5.70
C ASP A 31 -4.56 6.17 -5.22
N ILE A 32 -3.61 5.26 -5.09
CA ILE A 32 -2.25 5.57 -4.63
C ILE A 32 -1.29 5.30 -5.76
N LYS A 33 -0.50 6.32 -6.13
CA LYS A 33 0.57 6.16 -7.11
C LYS A 33 1.77 5.50 -6.44
N PHE A 34 2.38 4.55 -7.14
CA PHE A 34 3.62 3.93 -6.70
C PHE A 34 4.75 4.23 -7.69
N LYS A 35 5.97 4.35 -7.16
CA LYS A 35 7.20 4.45 -7.97
C LYS A 35 8.23 3.45 -7.45
N LYS A 36 8.97 2.84 -8.38
CA LYS A 36 10.13 2.01 -8.04
C LYS A 36 11.29 2.92 -7.65
N ASN A 37 11.90 2.65 -6.51
CA ASN A 37 13.08 3.35 -6.00
C ASN A 37 14.19 2.31 -5.72
N LYS A 38 15.45 2.75 -5.61
CA LYS A 38 16.62 1.85 -5.46
C LYS A 38 16.52 0.88 -4.27
N GLY A 39 15.70 1.20 -3.26
CA GLY A 39 15.47 0.36 -2.08
C GLY A 39 14.07 -0.28 -1.98
N GLY A 40 13.22 -0.17 -3.00
CA GLY A 40 11.88 -0.78 -2.96
C GLY A 40 10.80 0.00 -3.70
N ILE A 41 9.57 -0.07 -3.19
CA ILE A 41 8.39 0.60 -3.74
C ILE A 41 8.03 1.78 -2.84
N LEU A 42 7.97 2.98 -3.40
CA LEU A 42 7.47 4.16 -2.72
C LEU A 42 5.99 4.34 -3.08
N LEU A 43 5.13 4.41 -2.07
CA LEU A 43 3.72 4.78 -2.20
C LEU A 43 3.57 6.26 -1.86
N LYS A 44 2.85 7.02 -2.69
CA LYS A 44 2.61 8.45 -2.44
C LYS A 44 1.14 8.77 -2.69
N CYS A 45 0.52 9.38 -1.68
CA CYS A 45 -0.79 10.04 -1.81
C CYS A 45 -0.57 11.42 -2.44
N ASP A 46 -1.37 11.78 -3.43
CA ASP A 46 -1.43 13.14 -3.97
C ASP A 46 -2.34 14.02 -3.10
#